data_AF-A0A1B1JX81-F1
#
_entry.id   AF-A0A1B1JX81-F1
#
_cell.length_a   1.000
_cell.length_b   1.000
_cell.length_c   1.000
_cell.angle_alpha   90.00
_cell.angle_beta   90.00
_cell.angle_gamma   90.00
#
_symmetry.space_group_name_H-M   'P 1'
#
loop_
_entity.id
_entity.type
_entity.pdbx_description
1 polymer ?
#
loop_
_entity_poly.entity_id
_entity_poly.type
_entity_poly.pdbx_seq_one_letter_code
_entity_poly.pdbx_strand_id
1 'polypeptide(L)'
;MPDEAGITPGYEQLEIDHELLAGGLVPVASGMPDYADHSAIRIKNKYAAMHVARLQPGQAPITLPDAPFLHVFVARGEASMEGVGILAEGDAVRLSGGGGQQMTTGAGAEIIVWEMHATIAG
;
A
#
# COMPACT_ATOMS: atom_id res chain seq x y z
N MET A 1 -3.55 -0.14 13.82
CA MET A 1 -3.50 -0.19 15.30
C MET A 1 -2.29 -1.00 15.70
N PRO A 2 -1.56 -0.64 16.78
CA PRO A 2 -0.50 -1.48 17.28
C PRO A 2 -1.01 -2.87 17.68
N ASP A 3 -0.22 -3.92 17.47
CA ASP A 3 -0.58 -5.29 17.87
C ASP A 3 -0.29 -5.58 19.36
N GLU A 4 0.35 -4.65 20.08
CA GLU A 4 0.59 -4.71 21.52
C GLU A 4 0.12 -3.42 22.21
N ALA A 5 -0.56 -3.57 23.36
CA ALA A 5 -1.02 -2.45 24.17
C ALA A 5 0.11 -1.89 25.05
N GLY A 6 0.10 -0.58 25.33
CA GLY A 6 1.02 0.05 26.28
C GLY A 6 2.40 0.42 25.73
N ILE A 7 2.59 0.33 24.41
CA ILE A 7 3.84 0.77 23.77
C ILE A 7 4.02 2.29 23.83
N THR A 8 5.25 2.75 24.07
CA THR A 8 5.60 4.17 24.01
C THR A 8 5.37 4.68 22.58
N PRO A 9 4.59 5.75 22.37
CA PRO A 9 4.42 6.37 21.06
C PRO A 9 5.79 6.80 20.50
N GLY A 10 6.10 6.37 19.28
CA GLY A 10 7.28 6.80 18.53
C GLY A 10 6.86 7.73 17.39
N TYR A 11 7.69 8.71 17.08
CA TYR A 11 7.57 9.53 15.87
C TYR A 11 8.76 9.25 14.98
N GLU A 12 8.50 8.99 13.70
CA GLU A 12 9.50 8.76 12.67
C GLU A 12 9.03 9.46 11.39
N GLN A 13 9.94 10.17 10.73
CA GLN A 13 9.68 10.93 9.52
C GLN A 13 10.81 10.66 8.54
N LEU A 14 10.47 10.33 7.29
CA LEU A 14 11.44 10.17 6.22
C LEU A 14 10.90 10.76 4.92
N GLU A 15 11.79 11.36 4.13
CA GLU A 15 11.51 11.73 2.75
C GLU A 15 11.62 10.49 1.86
N ILE A 16 10.64 10.28 0.99
CA ILE A 16 10.65 9.18 0.02
C ILE A 16 10.99 9.79 -1.34
N ASP A 17 12.12 9.37 -1.90
CA ASP A 17 12.60 9.90 -3.17
C ASP A 17 11.66 9.56 -4.34
N HIS A 18 11.48 10.55 -5.21
CA HIS A 18 10.52 10.55 -6.31
C HIS A 18 10.76 9.41 -7.33
N GLU A 19 12.01 8.98 -7.50
CA GLU A 19 12.40 7.88 -8.40
C GLU A 19 11.98 6.51 -7.86
N LEU A 20 11.94 6.34 -6.53
CA LEU A 20 11.53 5.08 -5.91
C LEU A 20 10.05 4.77 -6.19
N LEU A 21 9.22 5.82 -6.24
CA LEU A 21 7.77 5.72 -6.50
C LEU A 21 7.40 5.56 -7.97
N ALA A 22 8.32 5.91 -8.89
CA ALA A 22 8.04 5.92 -10.33
C ALA A 22 8.15 4.53 -10.98
N GLY A 23 8.72 3.53 -10.29
CA GLY A 23 9.00 2.21 -10.85
C GLY A 23 8.16 1.06 -10.28
N GLY A 24 7.37 1.28 -9.23
CA GLY A 24 6.63 0.22 -8.58
C GLY A 24 6.06 0.57 -7.21
N LEU A 25 5.55 -0.46 -6.54
CA LEU A 25 4.94 -0.35 -5.24
C LEU A 25 6.02 -0.39 -4.14
N VAL A 26 6.15 0.70 -3.38
CA VAL A 26 7.21 0.87 -2.38
C VAL A 26 6.65 0.71 -0.97
N PRO A 27 7.22 -0.16 -0.11
CA PRO A 27 6.84 -0.23 1.30
C PRO A 27 7.36 1.01 2.04
N VAL A 28 6.45 1.87 2.50
CA VAL A 28 6.80 3.12 3.17
C VAL A 28 6.75 3.00 4.69
N ALA A 29 5.90 2.11 5.20
CA ALA A 29 5.78 1.83 6.62
C ALA A 29 5.44 0.36 6.84
N SER A 30 6.15 -0.35 7.70
CA SER A 30 5.84 -1.76 7.95
C SER A 30 6.27 -2.20 9.35
N GLY A 31 5.48 -3.09 9.96
CA GLY A 31 5.91 -3.86 11.12
C GLY A 31 6.31 -5.29 10.76
N MET A 32 6.14 -5.70 9.50
CA MET A 32 6.43 -7.06 9.06
C MET A 32 7.95 -7.30 8.98
N PRO A 33 8.41 -8.52 9.30
CA PRO A 33 9.83 -8.91 9.13
C PRO A 33 10.30 -8.83 7.68
N ASP A 34 9.44 -9.21 6.73
CA ASP A 34 9.78 -9.31 5.30
C ASP A 34 10.18 -7.96 4.67
N TYR A 35 9.74 -6.86 5.28
CA TYR A 35 10.08 -5.50 4.86
C TYR A 35 11.03 -4.79 5.84
N ALA A 36 11.71 -5.52 6.73
CA ALA A 36 12.58 -4.93 7.74
C ALA A 36 13.74 -4.10 7.17
N ASP A 37 14.27 -4.51 6.02
CA ASP A 37 15.41 -3.84 5.36
C ASP A 37 14.96 -2.83 4.28
N HIS A 38 13.66 -2.77 3.98
CA HIS A 38 13.10 -1.95 2.89
C HIS A 38 12.06 -0.91 3.36
N SER A 39 11.59 -0.99 4.61
CA SER A 39 10.61 -0.05 5.16
C SER A 39 11.29 1.16 5.80
N ALA A 40 10.91 2.34 5.34
CA ALA A 40 11.41 3.62 5.84
C ALA A 40 10.92 3.94 7.28
N ILE A 41 9.75 3.41 7.67
CA ILE A 41 9.14 3.66 8.97
C ILE A 41 8.68 2.36 9.62
N ARG A 42 9.07 2.13 10.87
CA ARG A 42 8.64 0.92 11.61
C ARG A 42 7.34 1.18 12.34
N ILE A 43 6.27 0.53 11.90
CA ILE A 43 5.00 0.53 12.63
C ILE A 43 4.96 -0.66 13.59
N LYS A 44 4.33 -0.45 14.74
CA LYS A 44 4.18 -1.49 15.78
C LYS A 44 3.00 -2.42 15.48
N ASN A 45 2.91 -2.88 14.25
CA ASN A 45 1.94 -3.90 13.84
C ASN A 45 2.65 -4.89 12.92
N LYS A 46 3.03 -6.05 13.49
CA LYS A 46 3.80 -7.07 12.75
C LYS A 46 3.04 -7.76 11.61
N TYR A 47 1.76 -7.45 11.44
CA TYR A 47 0.88 -8.01 10.42
C TYR A 47 0.46 -7.00 9.35
N ALA A 48 1.04 -5.79 9.36
CA ALA A 48 0.66 -4.73 8.44
C ALA A 48 1.86 -4.06 7.77
N ALA A 49 1.67 -3.73 6.50
CA ALA A 49 2.55 -2.86 5.72
C ALA A 49 1.71 -1.86 4.93
N MET A 50 2.21 -0.63 4.81
CA MET A 50 1.70 0.40 3.93
C MET A 50 2.65 0.56 2.75
N HIS A 51 2.08 0.52 1.56
CA HIS A 51 2.78 0.77 0.34
C HIS A 51 2.23 1.99 -0.39
N VAL A 52 3.09 2.64 -1.15
CA VAL A 52 2.72 3.77 -2.01
C VAL A 52 3.29 3.53 -3.41
N ALA A 53 2.53 3.90 -4.43
CA ALA A 53 3.00 3.92 -5.81
C ALA A 53 2.51 5.18 -6.52
N ARG A 54 3.33 5.67 -7.46
CA ARG A 54 2.90 6.65 -8.45
C ARG A 54 2.90 6.01 -9.83
N LEU A 55 1.72 5.76 -10.36
CA LEU A 55 1.53 5.19 -11.69
C LEU A 55 1.62 6.31 -12.73
N GLN A 56 2.33 6.07 -13.83
CA GLN A 56 2.34 6.95 -15.00
C GLN A 56 1.70 6.28 -16.22
N PRO A 57 1.08 7.06 -17.13
CA PRO A 57 0.58 6.53 -18.39
C PRO A 57 1.68 5.84 -19.19
N GLY A 58 1.37 4.68 -19.77
CA GLY A 58 2.30 3.92 -20.62
C GLY A 58 3.38 3.13 -19.87
N GLN A 59 3.40 3.17 -18.53
CA GLN A 59 4.24 2.26 -17.74
C GLN A 59 3.61 0.88 -17.63
N ALA A 60 4.44 -0.11 -17.30
CA ALA A 60 3.98 -1.46 -17.01
C ALA A 60 2.99 -1.47 -15.83
N PRO A 61 1.99 -2.35 -15.84
CA PRO A 61 1.12 -2.53 -14.70
C PRO A 61 1.91 -2.86 -13.43
N ILE A 62 1.44 -2.37 -12.29
CA ILE A 62 1.97 -2.80 -10.98
C ILE A 62 1.09 -3.90 -10.42
N THR A 63 1.69 -4.85 -9.73
CA THR A 63 0.98 -5.95 -9.06
C THR A 63 0.78 -5.59 -7.59
N LEU A 64 -0.45 -5.71 -7.10
CA LEU A 64 -0.75 -5.55 -5.68
C LEU A 64 -0.21 -6.73 -4.86
N PRO A 65 0.16 -6.53 -3.58
CA PRO A 65 0.65 -7.62 -2.73
C PRO A 65 -0.40 -8.73 -2.62
N ASP A 66 0.02 -9.99 -2.57
CA ASP A 66 -0.92 -11.08 -2.30
C ASP A 66 -1.09 -11.25 -0.78
N ALA A 67 -2.23 -10.78 -0.26
CA ALA A 67 -2.51 -10.82 1.16
C ALA A 67 -3.99 -11.11 1.45
N PRO A 68 -4.31 -11.63 2.65
CA PRO A 68 -5.68 -11.93 3.04
C PRO A 68 -6.61 -10.71 2.98
N PHE A 69 -6.07 -9.53 3.31
CA PHE A 69 -6.80 -8.27 3.28
C PHE A 69 -5.94 -7.17 2.66
N LEU A 70 -6.51 -6.47 1.67
CA LEU A 70 -5.95 -5.23 1.16
C LEU A 70 -6.93 -4.07 1.31
N HIS A 71 -6.40 -2.88 1.55
CA HIS A 71 -7.13 -1.64 1.37
C HIS A 71 -6.38 -0.73 0.39
N VAL A 72 -6.92 -0.57 -0.81
CA VAL A 72 -6.41 0.33 -1.85
C VAL A 72 -7.15 1.65 -1.76
N PHE A 73 -6.43 2.76 -1.84
CA PHE A 73 -6.98 4.10 -1.87
C PHE A 73 -6.29 4.93 -2.96
N VAL A 74 -7.07 5.59 -3.81
CA VAL A 74 -6.54 6.51 -4.82
C VAL A 74 -6.45 7.90 -4.19
N ALA A 75 -5.24 8.30 -3.83
CA ALA A 75 -4.98 9.59 -3.23
C ALA A 75 -5.07 10.74 -4.24
N ARG A 76 -4.74 10.45 -5.51
CA ARG A 76 -4.79 11.43 -6.60
C ARG A 76 -4.95 10.74 -7.96
N GLY A 77 -5.67 11.39 -8.87
CA GLY A 77 -5.76 10.95 -10.27
C GLY A 77 -6.71 9.78 -10.48
N GLU A 78 -6.43 8.93 -11.47
CA GLU A 78 -7.32 7.84 -11.88
C GLU A 78 -6.53 6.56 -12.16
N ALA A 79 -6.96 5.43 -11.60
CA ALA A 79 -6.34 4.13 -11.84
C ALA A 79 -7.39 3.10 -12.25
N SER A 80 -7.01 2.15 -13.10
CA SER A 80 -7.81 0.97 -13.42
C SER A 80 -7.24 -0.23 -12.70
N MET A 81 -8.12 -0.95 -12.00
CA MET A 81 -7.78 -2.12 -11.22
C MET A 81 -8.45 -3.37 -11.80
N GLU A 82 -7.66 -4.43 -11.99
CA GLU A 82 -8.14 -5.71 -12.47
C GLU A 82 -9.28 -6.25 -11.59
N GLY A 83 -10.40 -6.64 -12.25
CA GLY A 83 -11.58 -7.17 -11.57
C GLY A 83 -12.50 -6.13 -10.91
N VAL A 84 -12.10 -4.86 -10.83
CA VAL A 84 -12.90 -3.78 -10.21
C VAL A 84 -13.28 -2.69 -11.22
N GLY A 85 -12.34 -2.30 -12.09
CA GLY A 85 -12.53 -1.24 -13.08
C GLY A 85 -11.84 0.07 -12.68
N ILE A 86 -12.38 1.19 -13.16
CA ILE A 86 -11.81 2.52 -12.95
C ILE A 86 -12.13 3.03 -11.55
N LEU A 87 -11.11 3.55 -10.88
CA LEU A 87 -11.16 4.21 -9.57
C LEU A 87 -10.65 5.64 -9.73
N ALA A 88 -11.44 6.60 -9.26
CA ALA A 88 -11.10 8.01 -9.27
C ALA A 88 -10.47 8.45 -7.94
N GLU A 89 -9.96 9.67 -7.92
CA GLU A 89 -9.45 10.31 -6.71
C GLU A 89 -10.47 10.27 -5.56
N GLY A 90 -10.03 9.76 -4.41
CA GLY A 90 -10.85 9.58 -3.22
C GLY A 90 -11.52 8.20 -3.13
N ASP A 91 -11.50 7.37 -4.18
CA ASP A 91 -12.08 6.03 -4.14
C ASP A 91 -11.21 5.07 -3.33
N ALA A 92 -11.88 4.10 -2.70
CA ALA A 92 -11.25 3.05 -1.92
C ALA A 92 -11.85 1.68 -2.25
N VAL A 93 -10.97 0.67 -2.34
CA VAL A 93 -11.35 -0.73 -2.54
C VAL A 93 -10.82 -1.56 -1.38
N ARG A 94 -11.67 -2.42 -0.83
CA ARG A 94 -11.30 -3.43 0.15
C ARG A 94 -11.35 -4.79 -0.52
N LEU A 95 -10.24 -5.51 -0.46
CA LEU A 95 -10.14 -6.88 -0.93
C LEU A 95 -10.07 -7.81 0.27
N SER A 96 -10.75 -8.94 0.14
CA SER A 96 -10.69 -10.05 1.09
C SER A 96 -10.57 -11.36 0.32
N GLY A 97 -9.67 -12.24 0.76
CA GLY A 97 -9.51 -13.57 0.15
C GLY A 97 -8.47 -13.65 -0.97
N GLY A 98 -7.49 -12.75 -0.96
CA GLY A 98 -6.34 -12.76 -1.88
C GLY A 98 -6.10 -11.42 -2.57
N GLY A 99 -4.84 -11.18 -2.93
CA GLY A 99 -4.41 -9.99 -3.67
C GLY A 99 -3.91 -10.34 -5.08
N GLY A 100 -2.83 -9.70 -5.53
CA GLY A 100 -2.20 -9.98 -6.83
C GLY A 100 -2.85 -9.32 -8.04
N GLN A 101 -3.91 -8.51 -7.86
CA GLN A 101 -4.54 -7.77 -8.95
C GLN A 101 -3.56 -6.76 -9.54
N GLN A 102 -3.65 -6.54 -10.84
CA GLN A 102 -2.87 -5.50 -11.50
C GLN A 102 -3.57 -4.15 -11.43
N MET A 103 -2.76 -3.09 -11.31
CA MET A 103 -3.20 -1.70 -11.43
C MET A 103 -2.46 -1.00 -12.57
N THR A 104 -3.21 -0.19 -13.32
CA THR A 104 -2.73 0.62 -14.44
C THR A 104 -3.33 2.02 -14.38
N THR A 105 -2.84 2.93 -15.21
CA THR A 105 -3.45 4.26 -15.38
C THR A 105 -3.30 4.76 -16.81
N GLY A 106 -4.30 5.52 -17.28
CA GLY A 106 -4.23 6.26 -18.54
C GLY A 106 -3.84 7.73 -18.39
N ALA A 107 -3.99 8.31 -17.18
CA ALA A 107 -3.79 9.74 -16.92
C ALA A 107 -2.78 10.05 -15.80
N GLY A 108 -2.33 9.03 -15.06
CA GLY A 108 -1.51 9.17 -13.86
C GLY A 108 -2.33 8.98 -12.59
N ALA A 109 -1.74 8.31 -11.59
CA ALA A 109 -2.37 8.12 -10.30
C ALA A 109 -1.34 7.99 -9.16
N GLU A 110 -1.74 8.43 -7.96
CA GLU A 110 -1.05 8.14 -6.71
C GLU A 110 -1.95 7.26 -5.85
N ILE A 111 -1.42 6.11 -5.44
CA ILE A 111 -2.19 5.13 -4.66
C ILE A 111 -1.49 4.79 -3.35
N ILE A 112 -2.30 4.48 -2.34
CA ILE A 112 -1.88 3.94 -1.06
C ILE A 112 -2.49 2.55 -0.91
N VAL A 113 -1.68 1.56 -0.55
CA VAL A 113 -2.11 0.17 -0.37
C VAL A 113 -1.73 -0.31 1.02
N TRP A 114 -2.72 -0.67 1.83
CA TRP A 114 -2.49 -1.39 3.07
C TRP A 114 -2.54 -2.89 2.82
N GLU A 115 -1.44 -3.56 3.15
CA GLU A 115 -1.32 -5.02 3.22
C GLU A 115 -1.54 -5.47 4.66
N MET A 116 -2.47 -6.40 4.90
CA MET A 116 -2.80 -6.88 6.24
C MET A 116 -3.00 -8.40 6.26
N HIS A 117 -2.32 -9.06 7.20
CA HIS A 117 -2.35 -10.52 7.39
C HIS A 117 -3.10 -11.00 8.63
N ALA A 118 -3.66 -10.07 9.41
CA ALA A 118 -4.45 -10.40 10.59
C ALA A 118 -5.70 -9.53 10.66
N THR A 119 -6.80 -10.12 11.15
CA THR A 119 -7.95 -9.35 11.60
C THR A 119 -7.66 -8.80 12.99
N ILE A 120 -8.22 -7.62 13.31
CA ILE A 120 -8.29 -7.16 14.69
C ILE A 120 -9.38 -7.99 15.38
N ALA A 121 -9.06 -9.22 15.76
CA ALA A 121 -9.80 -9.92 16.80
C ALA A 121 -9.17 -9.47 18.13
N GLY A 122 -9.93 -8.67 18.89
CA GLY A 122 -9.52 -8.14 20.19
C GLY A 122 -9.39 -9.19 21.28
#